data_AF-A0A540LPP1-F1
#
_entry.id   AF-A0A540LPP1-F1
#
_cell.length_a   1.000
_cell.length_b   1.000
_cell.length_c   1.000
_cell.angle_alpha   90.00
_cell.angle_beta   90.00
_cell.angle_gamma   90.00
#
_symmetry.space_group_name_H-M   'P 1'
#
loop_
_entity.id
_entity.type
_entity.pdbx_description
1 polymer ?
#
loop_
_entity_poly.entity_id
_entity_poly.type
_entity_poly.pdbx_seq_one_letter_code
_entity_poly.pdbx_strand_id
1 'polypeptide(L)'
;MDIMWHANCYKQFSSAILCPSTKRTTSRAMRKKRAAFAEIVRNKFSAAVDVEKPAAATMLELTALVTVRKSQKKIINVMDMMLHWFGKHALDRHNQEGVVLHLVSTETESNRMSPKWSDEARLVWTKNLKMVSDQKSVYEVKFMVDPKFGMPGAITVSNGYEKEFYLESVNIEGVVDFPCNSWVQPQKVISVQRIFFSSKAYLPGETPKGLKELREMELRQLRGDGRGLRTPSERIYDYDTYNDIGNPDKGIEFVRPTLGGNKNPHPRRCRTGRLPTKTDENMESPVNESTTIYVPRDEEFEEAKQEALDVGKLKGILRHIIPTVTAIVRDGNFFKGH
;
A
#
# COMPACT_ATOMS: atom_id res chain seq x y z
N MET A 1 -12.63 54.11 2.90
CA MET A 1 -12.36 54.04 1.44
C MET A 1 -12.35 52.57 1.08
N ASP A 2 -13.55 52.07 0.78
CA ASP A 2 -13.81 50.73 0.30
C ASP A 2 -13.20 50.52 -1.07
N ILE A 3 -12.48 49.41 -1.26
CA ILE A 3 -12.21 48.87 -2.59
C ILE A 3 -12.69 47.43 -2.63
N MET A 4 -13.73 47.29 -3.45
CA MET A 4 -14.56 46.15 -3.72
C MET A 4 -13.78 44.93 -4.22
N TRP A 5 -14.14 43.77 -3.67
CA TRP A 5 -13.97 42.48 -4.30
C TRP A 5 -14.92 42.36 -5.49
N HIS A 6 -14.38 42.23 -6.70
CA HIS A 6 -15.16 41.92 -7.89
C HIS A 6 -15.34 40.40 -8.02
N ALA A 7 -16.55 39.95 -7.70
CA ALA A 7 -17.09 38.67 -8.15
C ALA A 7 -17.67 38.85 -9.56
N ASN A 8 -17.20 38.08 -10.53
CA ASN A 8 -17.94 37.84 -11.77
C ASN A 8 -17.38 36.64 -12.53
N CYS A 9 -18.15 35.55 -12.56
CA CYS A 9 -18.67 34.93 -13.79
C CYS A 9 -19.18 33.51 -13.50
N TYR A 10 -20.47 33.40 -13.23
CA TYR A 10 -21.27 32.21 -13.48
C TYR A 10 -22.17 32.53 -14.68
N LYS A 11 -21.98 31.84 -15.82
CA LYS A 11 -23.03 31.22 -16.65
C LYS A 11 -22.50 30.74 -18.00
N GLN A 12 -23.03 29.58 -18.38
CA GLN A 12 -23.15 29.00 -19.73
C GLN A 12 -21.90 28.39 -20.38
N PHE A 13 -21.77 27.07 -20.22
CA PHE A 13 -21.82 26.14 -21.36
C PHE A 13 -22.51 24.84 -20.90
N SER A 14 -23.81 24.70 -21.21
CA SER A 14 -24.45 23.39 -21.28
C SER A 14 -24.33 22.91 -22.73
N SER A 15 -23.54 21.87 -22.96
CA SER A 15 -23.64 21.06 -24.17
C SER A 15 -23.83 19.61 -23.75
N ALA A 16 -25.01 19.10 -24.06
CA ALA A 16 -25.34 17.69 -23.89
C ALA A 16 -24.45 16.87 -24.82
N ILE A 17 -23.55 16.07 -24.25
CA ILE A 17 -22.78 15.08 -25.00
C ILE A 17 -23.72 13.90 -25.26
N LEU A 18 -24.21 13.80 -26.49
CA LEU A 18 -24.85 12.59 -27.03
C LEU A 18 -23.88 11.41 -26.88
N CYS A 19 -24.29 10.39 -26.13
CA CYS A 19 -23.56 9.13 -26.02
C CYS A 19 -23.73 8.31 -27.32
N PRO A 20 -22.66 7.87 -28.00
CA PRO A 20 -22.80 7.01 -29.17
C PRO A 20 -23.32 5.61 -28.78
N SER A 21 -24.23 5.10 -29.61
CA SER A 21 -24.98 3.84 -29.49
C SER A 21 -24.15 2.54 -29.55
N THR A 22 -22.84 2.59 -29.30
CA THR A 22 -21.93 1.43 -29.40
C THR A 22 -21.76 0.69 -28.06
N LYS A 23 -22.21 1.27 -26.94
CA LYS A 23 -22.10 0.68 -25.59
C LYS A 23 -23.23 -0.30 -25.23
N ARG A 24 -24.33 -0.35 -25.98
CA ARG A 24 -25.45 -1.27 -25.69
C ARG A 24 -25.15 -2.71 -26.10
N THR A 25 -24.36 -2.93 -27.15
CA THR A 25 -24.06 -4.28 -27.67
C THR A 25 -23.10 -5.06 -26.77
N THR A 26 -22.14 -4.38 -26.14
CA THR A 26 -21.17 -5.01 -25.21
C THR A 26 -21.79 -5.44 -23.89
N SER A 27 -22.79 -4.68 -23.39
CA SER A 27 -23.53 -5.03 -22.18
C SER A 27 -24.39 -6.29 -22.33
N ARG A 28 -25.02 -6.49 -23.50
CA ARG A 28 -25.79 -7.70 -23.82
C ARG A 28 -24.90 -8.92 -24.03
N ALA A 29 -23.73 -8.75 -24.66
CA ALA A 29 -22.75 -9.81 -24.82
C ALA A 29 -22.15 -10.25 -23.47
N MET A 30 -21.83 -9.30 -22.57
CA MET A 30 -21.39 -9.62 -21.21
C MET A 30 -22.49 -10.30 -20.38
N ARG A 31 -23.75 -9.89 -20.52
CA ARG A 31 -24.88 -10.51 -19.80
C ARG A 31 -25.16 -11.94 -20.29
N LYS A 32 -25.02 -12.21 -21.59
CA LYS A 32 -25.09 -13.58 -22.15
C LYS A 32 -23.91 -14.45 -21.70
N LYS A 33 -22.68 -13.92 -21.67
CA LYS A 33 -21.50 -14.64 -21.14
C LYS A 33 -21.63 -14.95 -19.64
N ARG A 34 -22.21 -14.05 -18.84
CA ARG A 34 -22.48 -14.26 -17.41
C ARG A 34 -23.58 -15.30 -17.14
N ALA A 35 -24.65 -15.32 -17.96
CA ALA A 35 -25.70 -16.31 -17.85
C ALA A 35 -25.20 -17.73 -18.22
N ALA A 36 -24.45 -17.83 -19.33
CA ALA A 36 -23.81 -19.08 -19.73
C ALA A 36 -22.77 -19.57 -18.70
N PHE A 37 -22.06 -18.65 -18.01
CA PHE A 37 -21.14 -19.00 -16.92
C PHE A 37 -21.87 -19.45 -15.65
N ALA A 38 -22.96 -18.81 -15.25
CA ALA A 38 -23.79 -19.28 -14.15
C ALA A 38 -24.44 -20.65 -14.42
N GLU A 39 -24.59 -21.02 -15.70
CA GLU A 39 -25.05 -22.34 -16.14
C GLU A 39 -23.91 -23.37 -16.17
N ILE A 40 -22.69 -22.99 -16.58
CA ILE A 40 -21.50 -23.86 -16.49
C ILE A 40 -21.09 -24.12 -15.04
N VAL A 41 -21.15 -23.10 -14.18
CA VAL A 41 -20.90 -23.26 -12.73
C VAL A 41 -21.97 -24.12 -12.11
N ARG A 42 -23.27 -23.89 -12.40
CA ARG A 42 -24.33 -24.80 -11.95
C ARG A 42 -24.14 -26.22 -12.46
N ASN A 43 -23.76 -26.43 -13.72
CA ASN A 43 -23.55 -27.77 -14.27
C ASN A 43 -22.33 -28.47 -13.65
N LYS A 44 -21.26 -27.74 -13.32
CA LYS A 44 -20.11 -28.30 -12.55
C LYS A 44 -20.48 -28.63 -11.11
N PHE A 45 -21.38 -27.86 -10.48
CA PHE A 45 -21.85 -28.13 -9.11
C PHE A 45 -22.98 -29.16 -9.04
N SER A 46 -23.83 -29.30 -10.07
CA SER A 46 -24.94 -30.26 -10.15
C SER A 46 -24.49 -31.65 -10.60
N ALA A 47 -23.46 -31.77 -11.44
CA ALA A 47 -22.86 -33.07 -11.78
C ALA A 47 -22.21 -33.78 -10.58
N ALA A 48 -22.07 -33.09 -9.45
CA ALA A 48 -21.58 -33.65 -8.18
C ALA A 48 -22.70 -34.15 -7.25
N VAL A 49 -23.97 -34.02 -7.63
CA VAL A 49 -25.13 -34.37 -6.77
C VAL A 49 -25.64 -35.79 -7.01
N ASP A 50 -25.38 -36.40 -8.18
CA ASP A 50 -25.88 -37.74 -8.52
C ASP A 50 -24.81 -38.84 -8.40
N VAL A 51 -24.11 -38.95 -7.27
CA VAL A 51 -23.50 -40.22 -6.82
C VAL A 51 -23.48 -40.24 -5.29
N GLU A 52 -24.49 -40.87 -4.67
CA GLU A 52 -24.43 -41.25 -3.26
C GLU A 52 -23.36 -42.33 -3.04
N LYS A 53 -22.21 -41.95 -2.48
CA LYS A 53 -21.32 -42.83 -1.68
C LYS A 53 -20.34 -41.96 -0.87
N PRO A 54 -20.14 -42.19 0.44
CA PRO A 54 -19.34 -41.28 1.26
C PRO A 54 -17.86 -41.49 0.95
N ALA A 55 -17.31 -40.70 0.04
CA ALA A 55 -15.90 -40.67 -0.27
C ALA A 55 -15.29 -39.39 0.32
N ALA A 56 -14.14 -39.55 0.96
CA ALA A 56 -13.38 -38.53 1.68
C ALA A 56 -13.37 -37.17 0.94
N ALA A 57 -13.61 -36.09 1.69
CA ALA A 57 -13.61 -34.73 1.19
C ALA A 57 -12.30 -34.43 0.44
N THR A 58 -12.34 -34.50 -0.89
CA THR A 58 -11.21 -34.18 -1.75
C THR A 58 -11.05 -32.66 -1.79
N MET A 59 -9.94 -32.17 -1.27
CA MET A 59 -9.57 -30.75 -1.33
C MET A 59 -9.52 -30.28 -2.79
N LEU A 60 -9.98 -29.05 -3.04
CA LEU A 60 -9.86 -28.38 -4.33
C LEU A 60 -8.52 -27.63 -4.40
N GLU A 61 -7.81 -27.79 -5.51
CA GLU A 61 -6.59 -27.04 -5.81
C GLU A 61 -6.94 -25.77 -6.60
N LEU A 62 -6.52 -24.61 -6.10
CA LEU A 62 -6.63 -23.31 -6.76
C LEU A 62 -5.25 -22.76 -7.10
N THR A 63 -5.00 -22.47 -8.38
CA THR A 63 -3.76 -21.84 -8.83
C THR A 63 -3.90 -20.32 -8.77
N ALA A 64 -2.88 -19.67 -8.20
CA ALA A 64 -2.76 -18.23 -8.13
C ALA A 64 -1.45 -17.74 -8.75
N LEU A 65 -1.54 -16.61 -9.44
CA LEU A 65 -0.42 -15.87 -10.01
C LEU A 65 -0.14 -14.65 -9.12
N VAL A 66 1.02 -14.65 -8.49
CA VAL A 66 1.48 -13.58 -7.61
C VAL A 66 2.47 -12.70 -8.38
N THR A 67 2.14 -11.42 -8.54
CA THR A 67 2.99 -10.44 -9.22
C THR A 67 3.72 -9.57 -8.21
N VAL A 68 5.05 -9.60 -8.27
CA VAL A 68 5.94 -8.83 -7.38
C VAL A 68 6.76 -7.86 -8.21
N ARG A 69 6.92 -6.64 -7.71
CA ARG A 69 7.79 -5.62 -8.32
C ARG A 69 9.17 -5.62 -7.63
N LYS A 70 10.23 -5.59 -8.43
CA LYS A 70 11.61 -5.41 -7.96
C LYS A 70 11.86 -3.93 -7.63
N SER A 71 12.48 -3.66 -6.49
CA SER A 71 12.98 -2.31 -6.13
C SER A 71 14.10 -1.90 -7.09
N GLN A 72 14.17 -0.61 -7.42
CA GLN A 72 15.09 -0.04 -8.40
C GLN A 72 16.42 0.43 -7.77
N LYS A 73 16.63 0.33 -6.45
CA LYS A 73 17.87 0.73 -5.76
C LYS A 73 19.09 0.13 -6.46
N LYS A 74 19.76 0.98 -7.26
CA LYS A 74 20.99 0.72 -8.03
C LYS A 74 21.20 -0.75 -8.43
N ILE A 75 20.62 -1.08 -9.57
CA ILE A 75 21.06 -2.09 -10.55
C ILE A 75 22.61 -1.98 -10.63
N ILE A 76 23.44 -2.99 -10.34
CA ILE A 76 23.68 -4.28 -11.01
C ILE A 76 24.43 -5.18 -9.97
N ASN A 77 24.25 -6.50 -10.01
CA ASN A 77 24.83 -7.56 -9.13
C ASN A 77 24.17 -7.89 -7.79
N VAL A 78 23.72 -6.94 -6.97
CA VAL A 78 23.31 -7.28 -5.59
C VAL A 78 21.96 -8.02 -5.54
N MET A 79 21.02 -7.72 -6.44
CA MET A 79 19.70 -8.37 -6.44
C MET A 79 19.70 -9.76 -7.08
N ASP A 80 20.51 -10.01 -8.11
CA ASP A 80 20.73 -11.36 -8.64
C ASP A 80 21.57 -12.19 -7.66
N MET A 81 22.59 -11.61 -7.01
CA MET A 81 23.24 -12.26 -5.87
C MET A 81 22.25 -12.50 -4.74
N MET A 82 21.32 -11.59 -4.44
CA MET A 82 20.36 -11.77 -3.36
C MET A 82 19.26 -12.75 -3.71
N LEU A 83 18.70 -12.78 -4.92
CA LEU A 83 17.75 -13.83 -5.32
C LEU A 83 18.44 -15.20 -5.34
N HIS A 84 19.69 -15.25 -5.78
CA HIS A 84 20.52 -16.44 -5.68
C HIS A 84 20.83 -16.80 -4.22
N TRP A 85 21.06 -15.82 -3.33
CA TRP A 85 21.28 -16.00 -1.89
C TRP A 85 19.98 -16.44 -1.18
N PHE A 86 18.83 -15.84 -1.49
CA PHE A 86 17.50 -16.27 -1.05
C PHE A 86 17.21 -17.69 -1.55
N GLY A 87 17.57 -18.02 -2.79
CA GLY A 87 17.45 -19.38 -3.34
C GLY A 87 18.39 -20.40 -2.67
N LYS A 88 19.60 -19.98 -2.28
CA LYS A 88 20.60 -20.84 -1.64
C LYS A 88 20.38 -21.00 -0.12
N HIS A 89 19.90 -19.96 0.57
CA HIS A 89 19.47 -20.00 1.98
C HIS A 89 18.07 -20.60 2.17
N ALA A 90 17.20 -20.55 1.14
CA ALA A 90 15.94 -21.31 1.15
C ALA A 90 16.19 -22.83 1.13
N LEU A 91 17.38 -23.28 0.72
CA LEU A 91 17.74 -24.69 0.77
C LEU A 91 18.25 -25.14 2.16
N ASP A 92 18.71 -24.21 3.01
CA ASP A 92 19.40 -24.53 4.27
C ASP A 92 18.60 -24.18 5.55
N ARG A 93 17.46 -23.50 5.45
CA ARG A 93 16.60 -23.19 6.62
C ARG A 93 15.18 -23.71 6.45
N HIS A 94 15.05 -25.04 6.50
CA HIS A 94 13.77 -25.71 6.68
C HIS A 94 13.15 -25.32 8.04
N ASN A 95 12.33 -24.26 8.05
CA ASN A 95 10.97 -24.23 8.63
C ASN A 95 10.39 -22.83 8.94
N GLN A 96 11.12 -21.72 8.78
CA GLN A 96 10.57 -20.40 9.23
C GLN A 96 10.79 -19.20 8.31
N GLU A 97 11.46 -19.34 7.17
CA GLU A 97 11.79 -18.19 6.30
C GLU A 97 11.16 -18.34 4.92
N GLY A 98 9.99 -17.72 4.72
CA GLY A 98 9.26 -17.79 3.46
C GLY A 98 8.16 -16.73 3.39
N VAL A 99 7.64 -16.50 2.18
CA VAL A 99 6.37 -15.77 2.03
C VAL A 99 5.23 -16.77 2.11
N VAL A 100 4.40 -16.60 3.13
CA VAL A 100 3.25 -17.46 3.42
C VAL A 100 1.97 -16.72 3.08
N LEU A 101 1.08 -17.36 2.34
CA LEU A 101 -0.21 -16.83 1.93
C LEU A 101 -1.34 -17.73 2.45
N HIS A 102 -2.44 -17.13 2.88
CA HIS A 102 -3.70 -17.82 3.15
C HIS A 102 -4.85 -17.11 2.45
N LEU A 103 -5.73 -17.88 1.82
CA LEU A 103 -6.99 -17.37 1.30
C LEU A 103 -8.04 -17.36 2.40
N VAL A 104 -8.86 -16.31 2.39
CA VAL A 104 -9.98 -16.16 3.31
C VAL A 104 -11.27 -16.06 2.52
N SER A 105 -12.24 -16.87 2.91
CA SER A 105 -13.55 -16.89 2.28
C SER A 105 -14.43 -15.71 2.69
N THR A 106 -15.34 -15.36 1.80
CA THR A 106 -16.47 -14.46 2.10
C THR A 106 -17.49 -15.09 3.06
N GLU A 107 -17.51 -16.41 3.17
CA GLU A 107 -18.39 -17.18 4.02
C GLU A 107 -17.76 -17.50 5.38
N THR A 108 -18.62 -17.68 6.38
CA THR A 108 -18.23 -18.12 7.71
C THR A 108 -18.41 -19.62 7.88
N GLU A 109 -17.64 -20.22 8.76
CA GLU A 109 -17.86 -21.60 9.18
C GLU A 109 -19.11 -21.72 10.06
N SER A 110 -19.95 -22.72 9.79
CA SER A 110 -21.29 -22.86 10.37
C SER A 110 -21.32 -22.91 11.89
N ASN A 111 -20.22 -23.35 12.53
CA ASN A 111 -20.19 -23.59 13.97
C ASN A 111 -19.57 -22.46 14.80
N ARG A 112 -18.76 -21.57 14.20
CA ARG A 112 -17.93 -20.60 14.97
C ARG A 112 -18.10 -19.14 14.56
N MET A 113 -18.86 -18.84 13.51
CA MET A 113 -18.90 -17.51 12.88
C MET A 113 -17.50 -16.99 12.47
N SER A 114 -16.48 -17.84 12.45
CA SER A 114 -15.13 -17.50 12.02
C SER A 114 -15.02 -17.56 10.50
N PRO A 115 -14.12 -16.78 9.89
CA PRO A 115 -13.78 -16.94 8.48
C PRO A 115 -13.30 -18.37 8.18
N LYS A 116 -13.64 -18.88 6.99
CA LYS A 116 -13.00 -20.09 6.46
C LYS A 116 -11.65 -19.73 5.85
N TRP A 117 -10.63 -20.51 6.16
CA TRP A 117 -9.24 -20.32 5.71
C TRP A 117 -8.82 -21.45 4.77
N SER A 118 -7.91 -21.16 3.84
CA SER A 118 -7.20 -22.20 3.09
C SER A 118 -6.10 -22.82 3.93
N ASP A 119 -5.56 -23.94 3.46
CA ASP A 119 -4.26 -24.40 3.91
C ASP A 119 -3.17 -23.37 3.59
N GLU A 120 -2.05 -23.48 4.31
CA GLU A 120 -0.89 -22.63 4.15
C GLU A 120 -0.28 -22.81 2.75
N ALA A 121 -0.22 -21.73 1.96
CA ALA A 121 0.45 -21.74 0.67
C ALA A 121 1.75 -20.94 0.72
N ARG A 122 2.85 -21.54 0.25
CA ARG A 122 4.17 -20.91 0.25
C ARG A 122 4.57 -20.46 -1.14
N LEU A 123 5.01 -19.21 -1.25
CA LEU A 123 5.61 -18.69 -2.47
C LEU A 123 7.09 -19.09 -2.53
N VAL A 124 7.49 -19.69 -3.64
CA VAL A 124 8.86 -20.14 -3.88
C VAL A 124 9.50 -19.25 -4.95
N TRP A 125 10.46 -18.41 -4.55
CA TRP A 125 11.09 -17.41 -5.42
C TRP A 125 11.88 -17.99 -6.61
N THR A 126 12.27 -19.27 -6.56
CA THR A 126 12.99 -19.93 -7.66
C THR A 126 12.08 -20.39 -8.79
N LYS A 127 10.77 -20.47 -8.56
CA LYS A 127 9.77 -20.91 -9.54
C LYS A 127 9.04 -19.71 -10.17
N ASN A 128 9.80 -18.77 -10.75
CA ASN A 128 9.17 -17.67 -11.48
C ASN A 128 8.66 -18.17 -12.85
N LEU A 129 7.39 -17.92 -13.15
CA LEU A 129 6.78 -18.36 -14.41
C LEU A 129 7.26 -17.52 -15.58
N LYS A 130 7.25 -16.19 -15.41
CA LYS A 130 7.58 -15.22 -16.45
C LYS A 130 8.12 -13.93 -15.83
N MET A 131 9.15 -13.37 -16.45
CA MET A 131 9.52 -11.96 -16.28
C MET A 131 8.63 -11.16 -17.24
N VAL A 132 7.73 -10.34 -16.70
CA VAL A 132 6.82 -9.50 -17.53
C VAL A 132 7.55 -8.25 -18.00
N SER A 133 8.48 -7.76 -17.19
CA SER A 133 9.46 -6.73 -17.50
C SER A 133 10.65 -6.89 -16.56
N ASP A 134 11.75 -6.17 -16.79
CA ASP A 134 12.93 -6.18 -15.89
C ASP A 134 12.57 -5.88 -14.42
N GLN A 135 11.44 -5.22 -14.20
CA GLN A 135 10.96 -4.78 -12.89
C GLN A 135 9.86 -5.66 -12.30
N LYS A 136 9.27 -6.61 -13.04
CA LYS A 136 8.10 -7.39 -12.60
C LYS A 136 8.29 -8.90 -12.78
N SER A 137 8.15 -9.63 -11.69
CA SER A 137 8.21 -11.10 -11.66
C SER A 137 6.83 -11.69 -11.32
N VAL A 138 6.45 -12.77 -12.01
CA VAL A 138 5.23 -13.53 -11.71
C VAL A 138 5.57 -14.91 -11.17
N TYR A 139 4.92 -15.30 -10.08
CA TYR A 139 5.11 -16.57 -9.38
C TYR A 139 3.82 -17.36 -9.33
N GLU A 140 3.91 -18.68 -9.46
CA GLU A 140 2.78 -19.59 -9.26
C GLU A 140 2.70 -20.02 -7.80
N VAL A 141 1.51 -19.96 -7.20
CA VAL A 141 1.22 -20.46 -5.86
C VAL A 141 -0.06 -21.28 -5.93
N LYS A 142 -0.05 -22.46 -5.30
CA LYS A 142 -1.19 -23.38 -5.28
C LYS A 142 -1.81 -23.39 -3.88
N PHE A 143 -3.11 -23.23 -3.80
CA PHE A 143 -3.89 -23.26 -2.57
C PHE A 143 -4.75 -24.51 -2.53
N MET A 144 -4.78 -25.18 -1.38
CA MET A 144 -5.72 -26.27 -1.12
C MET A 144 -6.88 -25.72 -0.28
N VAL A 145 -8.10 -25.90 -0.77
CA VAL A 145 -9.32 -25.39 -0.12
C VAL A 145 -10.41 -26.46 -0.07
N ASP A 146 -11.25 -26.42 0.96
CA ASP A 146 -12.42 -27.28 1.06
C ASP A 146 -13.39 -27.02 -0.12
N PRO A 147 -14.07 -28.05 -0.69
CA PRO A 147 -15.11 -27.85 -1.70
C PRO A 147 -16.22 -26.86 -1.31
N LYS A 148 -16.53 -26.76 -0.02
CA LYS A 148 -17.47 -25.83 0.61
C LYS A 148 -16.80 -24.55 1.10
N PHE A 149 -15.60 -24.23 0.63
CA PHE A 149 -14.88 -23.00 1.01
C PHE A 149 -15.67 -21.75 0.61
N GLY A 150 -16.42 -21.79 -0.48
CA GLY A 150 -17.14 -20.63 -1.02
C GLY A 150 -16.22 -19.73 -1.84
N MET A 151 -16.57 -18.45 -1.96
CA MET A 151 -15.78 -17.50 -2.76
C MET A 151 -14.63 -16.88 -1.94
N PRO A 152 -13.38 -16.90 -2.43
CA PRO A 152 -12.27 -16.18 -1.82
C PRO A 152 -12.51 -14.66 -1.88
N GLY A 153 -12.34 -13.99 -0.74
CA GLY A 153 -12.66 -12.57 -0.57
C GLY A 153 -11.51 -11.71 -0.03
N ALA A 154 -10.55 -12.32 0.67
CA ALA A 154 -9.31 -11.70 1.10
C ALA A 154 -8.14 -12.70 1.02
N ILE A 155 -6.93 -12.18 1.04
CA ILE A 155 -5.69 -12.94 1.13
C ILE A 155 -4.81 -12.32 2.21
N THR A 156 -4.27 -13.15 3.09
CA THR A 156 -3.26 -12.72 4.07
C THR A 156 -1.88 -13.09 3.58
N VAL A 157 -0.91 -12.21 3.76
CA VAL A 157 0.48 -12.40 3.36
C VAL A 157 1.40 -12.13 4.54
N SER A 158 2.25 -13.11 4.83
CA SER A 158 3.28 -13.02 5.86
C SER A 158 4.66 -13.13 5.21
N ASN A 159 5.58 -12.26 5.59
CA ASN A 159 6.94 -12.25 5.05
C ASN A 159 7.94 -12.67 6.13
N GLY A 160 8.39 -13.92 6.07
CA GLY A 160 9.43 -14.45 6.96
C GLY A 160 10.86 -14.02 6.61
N TYR A 161 11.06 -13.31 5.49
CA TYR A 161 12.38 -12.79 5.10
C TYR A 161 12.72 -11.50 5.84
N GLU A 162 14.00 -11.14 5.81
CA GLU A 162 14.53 -9.93 6.47
C GLU A 162 14.27 -8.64 5.69
N LYS A 163 13.94 -8.75 4.40
CA LYS A 163 13.69 -7.61 3.52
C LYS A 163 12.22 -7.54 3.14
N GLU A 164 11.70 -6.32 3.07
CA GLU A 164 10.39 -6.07 2.46
C GLU A 164 10.44 -6.26 0.94
N PHE A 165 9.29 -6.56 0.35
CA PHE A 165 9.10 -6.61 -1.09
C PHE A 165 7.79 -5.94 -1.48
N TYR A 166 7.68 -5.47 -2.71
CA TYR A 166 6.47 -4.80 -3.20
C TYR A 166 5.54 -5.80 -3.89
N LEU A 167 4.40 -6.08 -3.26
CA LEU A 167 3.35 -6.93 -3.81
C LEU A 167 2.41 -6.10 -4.68
N GLU A 168 2.39 -6.38 -5.99
CA GLU A 168 1.55 -5.64 -6.93
C GLU A 168 0.13 -6.22 -6.98
N SER A 169 0.01 -7.54 -7.19
CA SER A 169 -1.28 -8.20 -7.28
C SER A 169 -1.19 -9.70 -7.01
N VAL A 170 -2.31 -10.29 -6.60
CA VAL A 170 -2.53 -11.74 -6.62
C VAL A 170 -3.77 -12.04 -7.44
N ASN A 171 -3.66 -12.90 -8.45
CA ASN A 171 -4.78 -13.33 -9.28
C ASN A 171 -5.02 -14.83 -9.06
N ILE A 172 -6.22 -15.23 -8.66
CA ILE A 172 -6.62 -16.63 -8.65
C ILE A 172 -7.25 -16.92 -10.02
N GLU A 173 -6.68 -17.85 -10.76
CA GLU A 173 -6.98 -18.05 -12.17
C GLU A 173 -8.48 -18.28 -12.42
N GLY A 174 -9.12 -17.33 -13.11
CA GLY A 174 -10.53 -17.40 -13.45
C GLY A 174 -11.52 -17.21 -12.28
N VAL A 175 -11.04 -16.86 -11.08
CA VAL A 175 -11.88 -16.70 -9.88
C VAL A 175 -11.95 -15.26 -9.40
N VAL A 176 -10.81 -14.67 -9.00
CA VAL A 176 -10.79 -13.35 -8.35
C VAL A 176 -9.42 -12.69 -8.42
N ASP A 177 -9.43 -11.34 -8.42
CA ASP A 177 -8.24 -10.50 -8.39
C ASP A 177 -8.10 -9.75 -7.05
N PHE A 178 -6.88 -9.72 -6.53
CA PHE A 178 -6.45 -8.97 -5.35
C PHE A 178 -5.47 -7.87 -5.77
N PRO A 179 -5.93 -6.63 -6.00
CA PRO A 179 -5.05 -5.51 -6.27
C PRO A 179 -4.37 -5.08 -4.97
N CYS A 180 -3.08 -5.40 -4.80
CA CYS A 180 -2.38 -5.23 -3.53
C CYS A 180 -1.66 -3.88 -3.45
N ASN A 181 -0.83 -3.57 -4.45
CA ASN A 181 -0.04 -2.33 -4.58
C ASN A 181 0.55 -1.82 -3.27
N SER A 182 1.31 -2.66 -2.58
CA SER A 182 1.85 -2.30 -1.28
C SER A 182 3.13 -3.06 -0.95
N TRP A 183 3.98 -2.42 -0.15
CA TRP A 183 5.15 -3.05 0.47
C TRP A 183 4.72 -4.03 1.57
N VAL A 184 5.24 -5.26 1.55
CA VAL A 184 5.02 -6.27 2.59
C VAL A 184 6.25 -6.35 3.50
N GLN A 185 6.09 -5.88 4.74
CA GLN A 185 7.17 -5.79 5.72
C GLN A 185 7.56 -7.17 6.27
N PRO A 186 8.83 -7.38 6.66
CA PRO A 186 9.27 -8.53 7.44
C PRO A 186 8.46 -8.72 8.71
N GLN A 187 8.11 -9.96 9.03
CA GLN A 187 7.40 -10.30 10.26
C GLN A 187 8.21 -9.98 11.53
N LYS A 188 9.55 -9.97 11.40
CA LYS A 188 10.47 -9.53 12.47
C LYS A 188 10.34 -8.04 12.80
N VAL A 189 9.88 -7.22 11.85
CA VAL A 189 9.70 -5.77 12.01
C VAL A 189 8.26 -5.46 12.41
N ILE A 190 7.29 -6.00 11.67
CA ILE A 190 5.86 -5.88 11.96
C ILE A 190 5.30 -7.29 12.08
N SER A 191 4.96 -7.71 13.30
CA SER A 191 4.51 -9.08 13.60
C SER A 191 3.14 -9.43 12.99
N VAL A 192 2.43 -8.43 12.51
CA VAL A 192 1.06 -8.53 12.02
C VAL A 192 1.05 -8.86 10.53
N GLN A 193 0.23 -9.85 10.16
CA GLN A 193 0.09 -10.28 8.77
C GLN A 193 -0.62 -9.21 7.94
N ARG A 194 -0.21 -9.07 6.68
CA ARG A 194 -0.81 -8.10 5.75
C ARG A 194 -2.06 -8.67 5.12
N ILE A 195 -3.14 -7.90 5.08
CA ILE A 195 -4.41 -8.31 4.49
C ILE A 195 -4.63 -7.54 3.19
N PHE A 196 -5.03 -8.26 2.15
CA PHE A 196 -5.46 -7.68 0.88
C PHE A 196 -6.85 -8.20 0.52
N PHE A 197 -7.75 -7.30 0.14
CA PHE A 197 -9.12 -7.65 -0.22
C PHE A 197 -9.25 -7.81 -1.73
N SER A 198 -10.23 -8.61 -2.15
CA SER A 198 -10.59 -8.74 -3.56
C SER A 198 -11.05 -7.40 -4.15
N SER A 199 -10.98 -7.27 -5.48
CA SER A 199 -11.40 -6.07 -6.21
C SER A 199 -12.90 -5.71 -6.07
N LYS A 200 -13.71 -6.57 -5.47
CA LYS A 200 -15.14 -6.33 -5.27
C LYS A 200 -15.37 -5.39 -4.09
N ALA A 201 -15.96 -4.23 -4.38
CA ALA A 201 -16.29 -3.23 -3.36
C ALA A 201 -17.57 -3.59 -2.57
N TYR A 202 -17.55 -3.29 -1.27
CA TYR A 202 -18.68 -3.47 -0.36
C TYR A 202 -18.82 -2.27 0.58
N LEU A 203 -20.07 -1.81 0.77
CA LEU A 203 -20.38 -0.90 1.87
C LEU A 203 -20.19 -1.61 3.23
N PRO A 204 -20.04 -0.87 4.34
CA PRO A 204 -19.89 -1.49 5.67
C PRO A 204 -21.01 -2.48 6.01
N GLY A 205 -22.27 -2.13 5.70
CA GLY A 205 -23.42 -3.01 5.93
C GLY A 205 -23.48 -4.24 5.01
N GLU A 206 -22.84 -4.17 3.84
CA GLU A 206 -22.83 -5.22 2.81
C GLU A 206 -21.60 -6.13 2.88
N THR A 207 -20.67 -5.84 3.79
CA THR A 207 -19.43 -6.61 3.92
C THR A 207 -19.77 -8.07 4.27
N PRO A 208 -19.32 -9.06 3.47
CA PRO A 208 -19.59 -10.47 3.73
C PRO A 208 -19.16 -10.87 5.13
N LYS A 209 -19.93 -11.76 5.77
CA LYS A 209 -19.72 -12.11 7.19
C LYS A 209 -18.30 -12.61 7.47
N GLY A 210 -17.70 -13.40 6.56
CA GLY A 210 -16.33 -13.90 6.71
C GLY A 210 -15.25 -12.81 6.66
N LEU A 211 -15.56 -11.63 6.13
CA LEU A 211 -14.58 -10.54 5.96
C LEU A 211 -14.73 -9.41 6.98
N LYS A 212 -15.80 -9.40 7.79
CA LYS A 212 -16.10 -8.28 8.70
C LYS A 212 -14.98 -8.04 9.70
N GLU A 213 -14.54 -9.10 10.37
CA GLU A 213 -13.48 -9.02 11.38
C GLU A 213 -12.16 -8.56 10.76
N LEU A 214 -11.77 -9.10 9.61
CA LEU A 214 -10.56 -8.69 8.89
C LEU A 214 -10.62 -7.23 8.47
N ARG A 215 -11.78 -6.74 8.00
CA ARG A 215 -11.98 -5.34 7.64
C ARG A 215 -11.78 -4.42 8.85
N GLU A 216 -12.36 -4.77 10.00
CA GLU A 216 -12.20 -3.98 11.22
C GLU A 216 -10.76 -4.03 11.74
N MET A 217 -10.11 -5.19 11.65
CA MET A 217 -8.73 -5.36 12.05
C MET A 217 -7.78 -4.51 11.21
N GLU A 218 -7.91 -4.52 9.88
CA GLU A 218 -7.12 -3.66 8.99
C GLU A 218 -7.35 -2.17 9.31
N LEU A 219 -8.60 -1.76 9.54
CA LEU A 219 -8.91 -0.38 9.91
C LEU A 219 -8.30 0.03 11.26
N ARG A 220 -8.27 -0.87 12.25
CA ARG A 220 -7.61 -0.61 13.54
C ARG A 220 -6.11 -0.47 13.37
N GLN A 221 -5.48 -1.33 12.58
CA GLN A 221 -4.04 -1.26 12.29
C GLN A 221 -3.66 0.05 11.57
N LEU A 222 -4.45 0.46 10.59
CA LEU A 222 -4.22 1.72 9.87
C LEU A 222 -4.37 2.96 10.76
N ARG A 223 -5.19 2.93 11.81
CA ARG A 223 -5.31 4.06 12.76
C ARG A 223 -4.20 4.09 13.80
N GLY A 224 -3.66 2.93 14.16
CA GLY A 224 -2.72 2.82 15.28
C GLY A 224 -3.35 3.16 16.64
N ASP A 225 -2.48 3.48 17.60
CA ASP A 225 -2.84 3.73 19.01
C ASP A 225 -2.70 5.22 19.42
N GLY A 226 -2.29 6.08 18.51
CA GLY A 226 -2.04 7.50 18.76
C GLY A 226 -0.76 7.81 19.53
N ARG A 227 0.14 6.83 19.73
CA ARG A 227 1.33 6.97 20.60
C ARG A 227 2.61 6.60 19.87
N GLY A 228 3.76 6.81 20.51
CA GLY A 228 5.09 6.44 20.01
C GLY A 228 5.58 7.24 18.81
N LEU A 229 6.85 7.01 18.46
CA LEU A 229 7.52 7.51 17.26
C LEU A 229 7.16 6.62 16.07
N ARG A 230 6.85 7.23 14.92
CA ARG A 230 6.56 6.49 13.71
C ARG A 230 7.82 5.95 13.04
N THR A 231 7.75 4.70 12.59
CA THR A 231 8.85 4.05 11.88
C THR A 231 8.58 3.98 10.38
N PRO A 232 9.59 4.04 9.49
CA PRO A 232 9.37 4.05 8.04
C PRO A 232 8.58 2.85 7.49
N SER A 233 8.60 1.71 8.19
CA SER A 233 7.87 0.50 7.80
C SER A 233 6.38 0.53 8.15
N GLU A 234 5.94 1.46 9.01
CA GLU A 234 4.55 1.55 9.46
C GLU A 234 3.61 2.17 8.42
N ARG A 235 2.34 1.74 8.47
CA ARG A 235 1.23 2.26 7.66
C ARG A 235 0.17 2.96 8.51
N ILE A 236 0.61 3.66 9.56
CA ILE A 236 -0.30 4.30 10.53
C ILE A 236 -0.64 5.70 10.04
N TYR A 237 -1.94 5.96 9.84
CA TYR A 237 -2.51 7.23 9.48
C TYR A 237 -3.14 7.86 10.73
N ASP A 238 -2.50 8.91 11.21
CA ASP A 238 -2.95 9.66 12.38
C ASP A 238 -2.65 11.15 12.20
N TYR A 239 -3.26 11.99 13.03
CA TYR A 239 -3.27 13.44 12.86
C TYR A 239 -2.45 14.16 13.92
N ASP A 240 -1.78 15.22 13.49
CA ASP A 240 -1.14 16.17 14.39
C ASP A 240 -1.29 17.61 13.87
N THR A 241 -0.97 18.57 14.72
CA THR A 241 -0.85 19.98 14.37
C THR A 241 0.52 20.28 13.78
N TYR A 242 0.66 21.45 13.14
CA TYR A 242 1.96 21.93 12.70
C TYR A 242 2.68 22.60 13.88
N ASN A 243 3.19 21.76 14.79
CA ASN A 243 4.06 22.11 15.91
C ASN A 243 5.53 21.77 15.62
N ASP A 244 5.86 21.41 14.37
CA ASP A 244 7.16 20.88 13.94
C ASP A 244 7.89 21.78 12.93
N ILE A 245 7.39 23.00 12.70
CA ILE A 245 7.98 23.98 11.77
C ILE A 245 9.11 24.79 12.42
N GLY A 246 8.92 25.21 13.68
CA GLY A 246 9.90 26.02 14.40
C GLY A 246 10.98 25.18 15.07
N ASN A 247 12.05 25.85 15.50
CA ASN A 247 13.15 25.22 16.23
C ASN A 247 13.60 26.11 17.41
N PRO A 248 12.85 26.12 18.53
CA PRO A 248 13.17 26.94 19.70
C PRO A 248 14.55 26.62 20.31
N ASP A 249 15.07 25.40 20.13
CA ASP A 249 16.40 25.00 20.60
C ASP A 249 17.55 25.74 19.89
N LYS A 250 17.31 26.34 18.71
CA LYS A 250 18.31 27.14 17.98
C LYS A 250 18.31 28.62 18.34
N GLY A 251 17.31 29.12 19.06
CA GLY A 251 17.17 30.53 19.39
C GLY A 251 15.76 31.07 19.18
N ILE A 252 15.50 32.25 19.75
CA ILE A 252 14.18 32.91 19.76
C ILE A 252 13.69 33.24 18.33
N GLU A 253 14.61 33.50 17.40
CA GLU A 253 14.35 33.81 16.00
C GLU A 253 13.80 32.62 15.20
N PHE A 254 13.98 31.40 15.71
CA PHE A 254 13.51 30.16 15.10
C PHE A 254 12.19 29.65 15.71
N VAL A 255 11.66 30.33 16.73
CA VAL A 255 10.36 30.00 17.32
C VAL A 255 9.25 30.32 16.33
N ARG A 256 8.31 29.38 16.17
CA ARG A 256 7.12 29.55 15.32
C ARG A 256 5.88 29.14 16.12
N PRO A 257 4.76 29.85 15.97
CA PRO A 257 3.52 29.45 16.62
C PRO A 257 3.02 28.13 16.03
N THR A 258 2.43 27.28 16.86
CA THR A 258 1.72 26.07 16.40
C THR A 258 0.55 26.46 15.49
N LEU A 259 0.47 25.83 14.31
CA LEU A 259 -0.67 25.96 13.41
C LEU A 259 -1.59 24.74 13.57
N GLY A 260 -2.81 25.00 14.04
CA GLY A 260 -3.79 24.00 14.42
C GLY A 260 -4.53 24.39 15.71
N GLY A 261 -5.65 23.71 15.97
CA GLY A 261 -6.52 24.01 17.10
C GLY A 261 -7.33 25.31 16.94
N ASN A 262 -7.76 25.88 18.06
CA ASN A 262 -8.68 27.01 18.07
C ASN A 262 -7.99 28.37 17.88
N LYS A 263 -6.74 28.50 18.34
CA LYS A 263 -5.99 29.77 18.31
C LYS A 263 -5.54 30.13 16.89
N ASN A 264 -4.94 29.17 16.18
CA ASN A 264 -4.48 29.31 14.80
C ASN A 264 -5.09 28.20 13.94
N PRO A 265 -6.37 28.30 13.53
CA PRO A 265 -7.03 27.25 12.77
C PRO A 265 -6.26 26.90 11.49
N HIS A 266 -5.88 25.63 11.36
CA HIS A 266 -5.13 25.12 10.22
C HIS A 266 -5.46 23.64 10.00
N PRO A 267 -5.43 23.13 8.75
CA PRO A 267 -5.48 21.71 8.47
C PRO A 267 -4.50 20.91 9.33
N ARG A 268 -4.88 19.69 9.69
CA ARG A 268 -3.98 18.74 10.36
C ARG A 268 -3.02 18.13 9.35
N ARG A 269 -1.88 17.67 9.85
CA ARG A 269 -0.87 16.91 9.10
C ARG A 269 -0.83 15.46 9.57
N CYS A 270 -0.05 14.63 8.88
CA CYS A 270 0.30 13.30 9.34
C CYS A 270 1.13 13.39 10.63
N ARG A 271 0.71 12.65 11.65
CA ARG A 271 1.47 12.52 12.91
C ARG A 271 2.76 11.75 12.68
N THR A 272 3.84 12.23 13.28
CA THR A 272 5.18 11.65 13.19
C THR A 272 5.68 11.15 14.54
N GLY A 273 5.27 11.81 15.63
CA GLY A 273 5.52 11.35 17.00
C GLY A 273 6.99 11.42 17.41
N ARG A 274 7.79 12.29 16.79
CA ARG A 274 9.15 12.59 17.27
C ARG A 274 9.07 13.24 18.64
N LEU A 275 10.18 13.16 19.36
CA LEU A 275 10.28 13.71 20.70
C LEU A 275 10.13 15.24 20.67
N PRO A 276 9.60 15.85 21.74
CA PRO A 276 9.57 17.29 21.85
C PRO A 276 10.97 17.94 21.81
N THR A 277 10.99 19.25 21.56
CA THR A 277 12.22 20.05 21.69
C THR A 277 12.65 20.16 23.15
N LYS A 278 13.90 20.52 23.42
CA LYS A 278 14.39 20.67 24.80
C LYS A 278 13.81 21.91 25.50
N THR A 279 13.47 22.92 24.71
CA THR A 279 13.00 24.22 25.18
C THR A 279 11.48 24.33 25.29
N ASP A 280 10.71 23.65 24.43
CA ASP A 280 9.24 23.60 24.49
C ASP A 280 8.72 22.17 24.30
N GLU A 281 8.02 21.65 25.32
CA GLU A 281 7.39 20.33 25.32
C GLU A 281 6.23 20.20 24.30
N ASN A 282 5.65 21.32 23.87
CA ASN A 282 4.56 21.34 22.90
C ASN A 282 5.04 21.35 21.45
N MET A 283 6.33 21.61 21.21
CA MET A 283 6.94 21.62 19.88
C MET A 283 7.64 20.30 19.61
N GLU A 284 7.35 19.69 18.47
CA GLU A 284 8.02 18.48 18.03
C GLU A 284 9.41 18.83 17.49
N SER A 285 10.42 18.02 17.82
CA SER A 285 11.78 18.21 17.31
C SER A 285 11.81 18.26 15.77
N PRO A 286 12.61 19.17 15.19
CA PRO A 286 12.74 19.28 13.76
C PRO A 286 13.49 18.08 13.20
N VAL A 287 13.38 17.93 11.90
CA VAL A 287 14.00 16.86 11.15
C VAL A 287 15.48 17.18 10.94
N ASN A 288 16.37 16.25 11.27
CA ASN A 288 17.80 16.35 11.00
C ASN A 288 18.12 15.79 9.61
N GLU A 289 19.30 16.13 9.05
CA GLU A 289 19.74 15.66 7.73
C GLU A 289 19.76 14.12 7.59
N SER A 290 19.86 13.39 8.70
CA SER A 290 19.85 11.93 8.75
C SER A 290 18.46 11.29 8.88
N THR A 291 17.40 12.08 9.12
CA THR A 291 16.05 11.57 9.40
C THR A 291 15.11 12.06 8.31
N THR A 292 14.31 11.17 7.73
CA THR A 292 13.24 11.56 6.80
C THR A 292 11.96 11.86 7.58
N ILE A 293 11.14 12.79 7.07
CA ILE A 293 9.79 12.99 7.61
C ILE A 293 9.00 11.71 7.34
N TYR A 294 8.47 11.12 8.41
CA TYR A 294 7.63 9.94 8.29
C TYR A 294 6.38 10.25 7.46
N VAL A 295 6.13 9.37 6.50
CA VAL A 295 4.84 9.16 5.85
C VAL A 295 4.54 7.66 5.90
N PRO A 296 3.27 7.23 5.91
CA PRO A 296 2.91 5.83 5.81
C PRO A 296 3.63 5.16 4.63
N ARG A 297 4.14 3.93 4.83
CA ARG A 297 5.09 3.28 3.91
C ARG A 297 4.68 3.31 2.43
N ASP A 298 3.39 3.14 2.14
CA ASP A 298 2.89 3.11 0.76
C ASP A 298 2.64 4.50 0.15
N GLU A 299 2.69 5.57 0.94
CA GLU A 299 2.60 6.97 0.50
C GLU A 299 3.99 7.58 0.21
N GLU A 300 5.06 6.87 0.57
CA GLU A 300 6.41 7.28 0.25
C GLU A 300 6.62 7.28 -1.27
N PHE A 301 7.42 8.23 -1.76
CA PHE A 301 7.74 8.29 -3.17
C PHE A 301 8.45 7.01 -3.64
N GLU A 302 8.07 6.55 -4.82
CA GLU A 302 8.87 5.58 -5.56
C GLU A 302 10.28 6.13 -5.78
N GLU A 303 11.27 5.24 -5.75
CA GLU A 303 12.70 5.59 -5.76
C GLU A 303 13.09 6.52 -6.92
N ALA A 304 12.62 6.23 -8.14
CA ALA A 304 12.86 7.09 -9.30
C ALA A 304 12.30 8.51 -9.15
N LYS A 305 11.16 8.67 -8.44
CA LYS A 305 10.58 9.99 -8.16
C LYS A 305 11.38 10.72 -7.08
N GLN A 306 11.83 9.99 -6.06
CA GLN A 306 12.68 10.55 -5.01
C GLN A 306 14.00 11.09 -5.58
N GLU A 307 14.67 10.33 -6.45
CA GLU A 307 15.88 10.77 -7.14
C GLU A 307 15.63 12.03 -8.00
N ALA A 308 14.53 12.05 -8.75
CA ALA A 308 14.15 13.21 -9.56
C ALA A 308 13.89 14.46 -8.68
N LEU A 309 13.25 14.30 -7.52
CA LEU A 309 13.03 15.38 -6.56
C LEU A 309 14.34 15.91 -5.98
N ASP A 310 15.27 15.03 -5.64
CA ASP A 310 16.55 15.44 -5.05
C ASP A 310 17.45 16.17 -6.07
N VAL A 311 17.46 15.71 -7.33
CA VAL A 311 18.08 16.45 -8.45
C VAL A 311 17.41 17.82 -8.63
N GLY A 312 16.08 17.88 -8.53
CA GLY A 312 15.29 19.11 -8.60
C GLY A 312 15.66 20.10 -7.49
N LYS A 313 15.77 19.64 -6.24
CA LYS A 313 16.20 20.44 -5.08
C LYS A 313 17.60 21.00 -5.28
N LEU A 314 18.57 20.15 -5.68
CA LEU A 314 19.95 20.57 -5.94
C LEU A 314 20.00 21.65 -7.03
N LYS A 315 19.25 21.45 -8.12
CA LYS A 315 19.14 22.43 -9.21
C LYS A 315 18.54 23.75 -8.73
N GLY A 316 17.54 23.70 -7.84
CA GLY A 316 16.94 24.88 -7.22
C GLY A 316 17.93 25.66 -6.36
N ILE A 317 18.68 24.96 -5.51
CA ILE A 317 19.74 25.55 -4.67
C ILE A 317 20.79 26.23 -5.55
N LEU A 318 21.34 25.52 -6.55
CA LEU A 318 22.33 26.08 -7.47
C LEU A 318 21.80 27.33 -8.20
N ARG A 319 20.54 27.32 -8.64
CA ARG A 319 19.90 28.46 -9.29
C ARG A 319 19.74 29.69 -8.39
N HIS A 320 19.66 29.53 -7.08
CA HIS A 320 19.55 30.67 -6.15
C HIS A 320 20.91 31.13 -5.62
N ILE A 321 21.80 30.18 -5.30
CA ILE A 321 23.13 30.49 -4.76
C ILE A 321 24.02 31.14 -5.81
N ILE A 322 24.06 30.62 -7.04
CA ILE A 322 24.97 31.15 -8.08
C ILE A 322 24.69 32.64 -8.36
N PRO A 323 23.44 33.09 -8.58
CA PRO A 323 23.12 34.51 -8.73
C PRO A 323 23.42 35.35 -7.48
N THR A 324 23.18 34.81 -6.29
CA THR A 324 23.43 35.52 -5.03
C THR A 324 24.93 35.75 -4.81
N VAL A 325 25.76 34.72 -5.02
CA VAL A 325 27.22 34.82 -4.92
C VAL A 325 27.76 35.75 -6.01
N THR A 326 27.27 35.66 -7.25
CA THR A 326 27.72 36.57 -8.32
C THR A 326 27.29 38.02 -8.09
N ALA A 327 26.13 38.26 -7.46
CA ALA A 327 25.73 39.60 -7.02
C ALA A 327 26.66 40.13 -5.92
N ILE A 328 26.95 39.33 -4.89
CA ILE A 328 27.86 39.70 -3.78
C ILE A 328 29.29 39.94 -4.28
N VAL A 329 29.81 39.13 -5.19
CA VAL A 329 31.16 39.30 -5.75
C VAL A 329 31.26 40.53 -6.64
N ARG A 330 30.18 40.93 -7.33
CA ARG A 330 30.13 42.18 -8.11
C ARG A 330 30.03 43.41 -7.22
N ASP A 331 29.45 43.27 -6.03
CA ASP A 331 29.30 44.35 -5.06
C ASP A 331 30.50 44.36 -4.08
N GLY A 332 31.64 44.90 -4.53
CA GLY A 332 32.94 44.85 -3.84
C GLY A 332 33.02 45.50 -2.45
N ASN A 333 31.89 45.99 -1.91
CA ASN A 333 31.78 46.61 -0.58
C ASN A 333 31.14 45.72 0.48
N PHE A 334 30.68 44.50 0.15
CA PHE A 334 29.91 43.66 1.09
C PHE A 334 30.75 43.13 2.28
N PHE A 335 32.07 42.98 2.14
CA PHE A 335 32.95 42.42 3.18
C PHE A 335 33.78 43.46 3.96
N LYS A 336 33.57 44.77 3.76
CA LYS A 336 34.39 45.83 4.41
C LYS A 336 33.87 46.31 5.77
N GLY A 337 33.01 45.55 6.43
CA GLY A 337 32.42 45.95 7.71
C GLY A 337 32.21 44.81 8.69
N HIS A 338 33.29 44.18 9.13
CA HIS A 338 33.39 43.54 10.44
C HIS A 338 34.74 43.85 11.07
#